data_AF-A0A9J9FWC1-F1
#
_entry.id   AF-A0A9J9FWC1-F1
#
_cell.length_a   1.000
_cell.length_b   1.000
_cell.length_c   1.000
_cell.angle_alpha   90.00
_cell.angle_beta   90.00
_cell.angle_gamma   90.00
#
_symmetry.space_group_name_H-M   'P 1'
#
loop_
_entity.id
_entity.type
_entity.pdbx_description
1 polymer ?
#
loop_
_entity_poly.entity_id
_entity_poly.type
_entity_poly.pdbx_seq_one_letter_code
_entity_poly.pdbx_strand_id
1 'polypeptide(L)'
;MNLPVTAVAGNRPHIGFGHVWHTRLRPRRHRFIVPTFFLLLPMRTLRAQPQAAGVLALNRRGALAFRDADHGDGRSPQAGGALAWLEELLRGEGITDAQGEIWLHCYPRILGYSFKPVSFWYCHRRDGSLRAIVAEVNNTFGERHAYLLDTPRYGEELRARKVFHVSPFCPVEGGYRFEFKRSGTQGLESTRVRIDFDDAQGPLVLTGVAGRLQPLDASSRRRALWHYPFLTWGVIARIHWHALLLWIKRAPLHSKPTPPARPVTRSSSPST
;
A
#
# COMPACT_ATOMS: atom_id res chain seq x y z
N MET A 1 -10.27 -10.48 -29.85
CA MET A 1 -9.76 -9.15 -30.22
C MET A 1 -9.42 -8.39 -28.93
N ASN A 2 -8.14 -8.31 -28.55
CA ASN A 2 -7.70 -7.52 -27.38
C ASN A 2 -7.59 -6.05 -27.82
N LEU A 3 -8.62 -5.25 -27.53
CA LEU A 3 -8.51 -3.80 -27.68
C LEU A 3 -7.47 -3.29 -26.66
N PRO A 4 -6.50 -2.45 -27.07
CA PRO A 4 -5.51 -1.91 -26.15
C PRO A 4 -6.22 -1.11 -25.05
N VAL A 5 -5.85 -1.40 -23.80
CA VAL A 5 -6.22 -0.60 -22.65
C VAL A 5 -5.59 0.78 -22.85
N THR A 6 -6.41 1.78 -23.14
CA THR A 6 -5.95 3.14 -23.46
C THR A 6 -5.43 3.81 -22.20
N ALA A 7 -4.12 4.08 -22.16
CA ALA A 7 -3.56 5.03 -21.21
C ALA A 7 -4.21 6.40 -21.43
N VAL A 8 -4.70 7.03 -20.36
CA VAL A 8 -5.24 8.39 -20.46
C VAL A 8 -4.06 9.34 -20.65
N ALA A 9 -4.02 10.08 -21.76
CA ALA A 9 -3.01 11.10 -22.01
C ALA A 9 -2.98 12.10 -20.83
N GLY A 10 -1.81 12.30 -20.22
CA GLY A 10 -1.59 13.30 -19.17
C GLY A 10 -1.40 12.76 -17.74
N ASN A 11 -1.62 11.47 -17.49
CA ASN A 11 -1.29 10.88 -16.19
C ASN A 11 0.22 10.91 -15.95
N ARG A 12 0.62 11.31 -14.73
CA ARG A 12 2.03 11.33 -14.31
C ARG A 12 2.17 10.84 -12.87
N PRO A 13 3.35 10.31 -12.48
CA PRO A 13 3.64 9.99 -11.10
C PRO A 13 3.47 11.20 -10.18
N HIS A 14 2.90 10.96 -9.01
CA HIS A 14 2.79 11.94 -7.93
C HIS A 14 3.53 11.43 -6.69
N ILE A 15 3.92 12.38 -5.83
CA ILE A 15 4.51 12.13 -4.52
C ILE A 15 3.66 12.84 -3.47
N GLY A 16 3.32 12.10 -2.41
CA GLY A 16 2.56 12.60 -1.28
C GLY A 16 3.48 12.89 -0.11
N PHE A 17 3.39 14.10 0.46
CA PHE A 17 4.06 14.45 1.72
C PHE A 17 3.02 14.58 2.84
N GLY A 18 3.26 13.91 3.96
CA GLY A 18 2.35 13.96 5.09
C GLY A 18 2.80 13.08 6.25
N HIS A 19 1.89 12.29 6.81
CA HIS A 19 2.12 11.57 8.05
C HIS A 19 1.47 10.19 8.06
N VAL A 20 2.10 9.26 8.78
CA VAL A 20 1.47 8.04 9.26
C VAL A 20 1.14 8.22 10.73
N TRP A 21 -0.04 7.77 11.15
CA TRP A 21 -0.37 7.65 12.56
C TRP A 21 -0.66 6.21 12.92
N HIS A 22 -0.35 5.87 14.16
CA HIS A 22 -0.71 4.60 14.75
C HIS A 22 -1.14 4.86 16.20
N THR A 23 -2.33 4.40 16.55
CA THR A 23 -2.86 4.46 17.91
C THR A 23 -3.26 3.05 18.32
N ARG A 24 -2.52 2.45 19.24
CA ARG A 24 -2.97 1.24 19.95
C ARG A 24 -3.84 1.70 21.12
N LEU A 25 -5.06 1.20 21.23
CA LEU A 25 -6.02 1.60 22.27
C LEU A 25 -5.89 0.73 23.52
N ARG A 26 -5.68 -0.59 23.34
CA ARG A 26 -5.60 -1.58 24.42
C ARG A 26 -4.33 -2.45 24.34
N PRO A 27 -3.83 -2.97 25.48
CA PRO A 27 -4.33 -2.78 26.85
C PRO A 27 -3.94 -1.42 27.46
N ARG A 28 -2.90 -0.77 26.93
CA ARG A 28 -2.54 0.62 27.25
C ARG A 28 -2.54 1.45 25.99
N ARG A 29 -3.08 2.67 26.09
CA ARG A 29 -3.10 3.61 24.96
C ARG A 29 -1.69 4.04 24.62
N HIS A 30 -1.29 3.82 23.38
CA HIS A 30 -0.02 4.29 22.83
C HIS A 30 -0.24 4.89 21.44
N ARG A 31 0.21 6.12 21.22
CA ARG A 31 0.01 6.85 19.97
C ARG A 31 1.31 7.45 19.50
N PHE A 32 1.59 7.32 18.21
CA PHE A 32 2.61 8.08 17.53
C PHE A 32 2.12 8.58 16.17
N ILE A 33 2.66 9.71 15.75
CA ILE A 33 2.49 10.28 14.42
C ILE A 33 3.88 10.57 13.90
N VAL A 34 4.18 10.08 12.71
CA VAL A 34 5.49 10.25 12.08
C VAL A 34 5.34 10.86 10.70
N PRO A 35 6.15 11.88 10.36
CA PRO A 35 6.15 12.41 9.01
C PRO A 35 6.61 11.33 8.04
N THR A 36 6.06 11.34 6.84
CA THR A 36 6.31 10.34 5.80
C THR A 36 6.17 10.93 4.41
N PHE A 37 6.61 10.17 3.41
CA PHE A 37 6.22 10.40 2.03
C PHE A 37 5.96 9.07 1.31
N PHE A 38 5.12 9.10 0.29
CA PHE A 38 4.75 7.94 -0.52
C PHE A 38 4.59 8.36 -1.98
N LEU A 39 4.56 7.39 -2.89
CA LEU A 39 4.30 7.62 -4.32
C LEU A 39 2.86 7.24 -4.66
N LEU A 40 2.33 7.90 -5.68
CA LEU A 40 1.09 7.54 -6.37
C LEU A 40 1.41 7.41 -7.86
N LEU A 41 1.43 6.17 -8.37
CA LEU A 41 1.96 5.82 -9.69
C LEU A 41 0.84 5.39 -10.63
N PRO A 42 0.69 5.98 -11.83
CA PRO A 42 -0.27 5.53 -12.83
C PRO A 42 0.29 4.32 -13.58
N MET A 43 -0.06 3.11 -13.16
CA MET A 43 0.65 1.89 -13.53
C MET A 43 0.43 1.49 -14.99
N ARG A 44 -0.77 1.69 -15.56
CA ARG A 44 -1.02 1.41 -16.98
C ARG A 44 -0.34 2.45 -17.86
N THR A 45 -0.36 3.71 -17.45
CA THR A 45 0.43 4.76 -18.11
C THR A 45 1.93 4.44 -18.10
N LEU A 46 2.49 4.03 -16.95
CA LEU A 46 3.92 3.69 -16.86
C LEU A 46 4.29 2.43 -17.66
N ARG A 47 3.37 1.47 -17.82
CA ARG A 47 3.57 0.31 -18.70
C ARG A 47 3.61 0.73 -20.17
N ALA A 48 2.69 1.60 -20.60
CA ALA A 48 2.59 2.06 -21.98
C ALA A 48 3.68 3.10 -22.33
N GLN A 49 4.06 3.94 -21.39
CA GLN A 49 4.99 5.06 -21.55
C GLN A 49 5.98 5.09 -20.37
N PRO A 50 7.00 4.20 -20.33
CA PRO A 50 7.98 4.16 -19.24
C PRO A 50 8.69 5.50 -18.99
N GLN A 51 8.85 6.34 -20.03
CA GLN A 51 9.42 7.68 -19.94
C GLN A 51 8.59 8.64 -19.07
N ALA A 52 7.29 8.39 -18.88
CA ALA A 52 6.43 9.17 -17.98
C ALA A 52 6.88 9.04 -16.50
N ALA A 53 7.72 8.06 -16.17
CA ALA A 53 8.37 7.95 -14.86
C ALA A 53 9.23 9.17 -14.51
N GLY A 54 9.74 9.90 -15.51
CA GLY A 54 10.55 11.10 -15.34
C GLY A 54 11.75 10.86 -14.42
N VAL A 55 11.72 11.47 -13.23
CA VAL A 55 12.81 11.42 -12.26
C VAL A 55 12.86 10.15 -11.40
N LEU A 56 11.85 9.29 -11.50
CA LEU A 56 11.76 8.02 -10.79
C LEU A 56 12.60 6.95 -11.51
N ALA A 57 13.44 6.23 -10.76
CA ALA A 57 14.13 5.06 -11.30
C ALA A 57 13.16 3.87 -11.39
N LEU A 58 12.47 3.74 -12.52
CA LEU A 58 11.57 2.62 -12.81
C LEU A 58 12.36 1.35 -13.16
N ASN A 59 12.19 0.29 -12.37
CA ASN A 59 12.82 -1.02 -12.53
C ASN A 59 14.36 -1.02 -12.65
N ARG A 60 15.01 0.02 -12.12
CA ARG A 60 16.47 0.17 -12.13
C ARG A 60 16.99 0.70 -10.79
N ARG A 61 18.31 0.69 -10.60
CA ARG A 61 18.93 1.31 -9.42
C ARG A 61 18.78 2.84 -9.52
N GLY A 62 18.59 3.49 -8.37
CA GLY A 62 18.47 4.93 -8.26
C GLY A 62 18.21 5.37 -6.82
N ALA A 63 18.41 6.67 -6.54
CA ALA A 63 18.19 7.21 -5.21
C ALA A 63 16.73 7.12 -4.76
N LEU A 64 15.80 7.30 -5.69
CA LEU A 64 14.36 7.05 -5.53
C LEU A 64 13.93 6.11 -6.65
N ALA A 65 13.54 4.88 -6.30
CA ALA A 65 13.26 3.82 -7.28
C ALA A 65 11.95 3.09 -7.01
N PHE A 66 11.34 2.60 -8.07
CA PHE A 66 10.24 1.64 -8.04
C PHE A 66 10.72 0.35 -8.73
N ARG A 67 10.31 -0.81 -8.22
CA ARG A 67 10.57 -2.11 -8.86
C ARG A 67 9.26 -2.89 -8.90
N ASP A 68 9.03 -3.63 -9.98
CA ASP A 68 7.87 -4.52 -10.06
C ASP A 68 8.00 -5.71 -9.10
N ALA A 69 9.19 -6.33 -9.02
CA ALA A 69 9.48 -7.49 -8.18
C ALA A 69 9.26 -7.26 -6.66
N ASP A 70 9.08 -6.00 -6.31
CA ASP A 70 8.85 -5.51 -4.98
C ASP A 70 7.39 -5.64 -4.53
N HIS A 71 6.49 -5.96 -5.45
CA HIS A 71 5.04 -5.99 -5.29
C HIS A 71 4.45 -7.30 -5.84
N GLY A 72 3.23 -7.61 -5.42
CA GLY A 72 2.46 -8.74 -5.93
C GLY A 72 3.13 -10.08 -5.63
N ASP A 73 3.31 -10.93 -6.63
CA ASP A 73 4.07 -12.18 -6.50
C ASP A 73 5.58 -12.04 -6.77
N GLY A 74 6.06 -10.81 -6.98
CA GLY A 74 7.48 -10.52 -7.17
C GLY A 74 8.03 -10.88 -8.55
N ARG A 75 7.16 -11.13 -9.53
CA ARG A 75 7.56 -11.40 -10.91
C ARG A 75 8.34 -10.23 -11.54
N SER A 76 9.16 -10.56 -12.53
CA SER A 76 9.99 -9.59 -13.24
C SER A 76 9.15 -8.67 -14.14
N PRO A 77 9.67 -7.50 -14.54
CA PRO A 77 9.03 -6.63 -15.53
C PRO A 77 8.75 -7.34 -16.87
N GLN A 78 9.62 -8.29 -17.24
CA GLN A 78 9.50 -9.12 -18.46
C GLN A 78 8.31 -10.08 -18.38
N ALA A 79 7.98 -10.59 -17.18
CA ALA A 79 6.79 -11.40 -16.92
C ALA A 79 5.53 -10.54 -16.68
N GLY A 80 5.51 -9.28 -17.12
CA GLY A 80 4.38 -8.36 -16.94
C GLY A 80 4.38 -7.60 -15.61
N GLY A 81 5.34 -7.86 -14.72
CA GLY A 81 5.55 -7.10 -13.48
C GLY A 81 4.35 -7.10 -12.52
N ALA A 82 4.33 -6.13 -11.62
CA ALA A 82 3.31 -6.02 -10.58
C ALA A 82 1.92 -5.68 -11.16
N LEU A 83 1.88 -4.95 -12.29
CA LEU A 83 0.62 -4.66 -12.98
C LEU A 83 -0.06 -5.93 -13.49
N ALA A 84 0.66 -6.84 -14.16
CA ALA A 84 0.08 -8.07 -14.68
C ALA A 84 -0.43 -8.98 -13.55
N TRP A 85 0.34 -9.08 -12.46
CA TRP A 85 -0.12 -9.79 -11.25
C TRP A 85 -1.45 -9.24 -10.74
N LEU A 86 -1.59 -7.91 -10.63
CA LEU A 86 -2.83 -7.31 -10.16
C LEU A 86 -3.99 -7.59 -11.13
N GLU A 87 -3.76 -7.46 -12.44
CA GLU A 87 -4.80 -7.71 -13.44
C GLU A 87 -5.24 -9.17 -13.47
N GLU A 88 -4.32 -10.11 -13.25
CA GLU A 88 -4.64 -11.53 -13.04
C GLU A 88 -5.44 -11.77 -11.76
N LEU A 89 -5.06 -11.12 -10.66
CA LEU A 89 -5.80 -11.19 -9.39
C LEU A 89 -7.23 -10.68 -9.59
N LEU A 90 -7.41 -9.50 -10.20
CA LEU A 90 -8.74 -8.94 -10.46
C LEU A 90 -9.59 -9.87 -11.31
N ARG A 91 -9.02 -10.43 -12.38
CA ARG A 91 -9.72 -11.37 -13.27
C ARG A 91 -10.08 -12.67 -12.57
N GLY A 92 -9.17 -13.23 -11.77
CA GLY A 92 -9.42 -14.43 -10.96
C GLY A 92 -10.53 -14.20 -9.93
N GLU A 93 -10.68 -12.96 -9.46
CA GLU A 93 -11.76 -12.54 -8.59
C GLU A 93 -12.99 -11.99 -9.35
N GLY A 94 -13.10 -12.22 -10.66
CA GLY A 94 -14.29 -11.88 -11.46
C GLY A 94 -14.48 -10.38 -11.72
N ILE A 95 -13.48 -9.53 -11.44
CA ILE A 95 -13.49 -8.10 -11.77
C ILE A 95 -12.87 -7.91 -13.15
N THR A 96 -13.72 -7.79 -14.17
CA THR A 96 -13.31 -7.67 -15.58
C THR A 96 -13.58 -6.28 -16.19
N ASP A 97 -14.29 -5.41 -15.45
CA ASP A 97 -14.68 -4.06 -15.85
C ASP A 97 -13.72 -2.95 -15.34
N ALA A 98 -12.67 -3.30 -14.58
CA ALA A 98 -11.58 -2.40 -14.16
C ALA A 98 -10.62 -2.06 -15.32
N GLN A 99 -11.15 -1.44 -16.37
CA GLN A 99 -10.47 -1.21 -17.66
C GLN A 99 -9.87 0.21 -17.82
N GLY A 100 -9.98 1.07 -16.80
CA GLY A 100 -9.37 2.41 -16.76
C GLY A 100 -7.96 2.43 -16.16
N GLU A 101 -7.52 3.57 -15.64
CA GLU A 101 -6.18 3.66 -15.01
C GLU A 101 -6.13 2.87 -13.68
N ILE A 102 -4.98 2.27 -13.41
CA ILE A 102 -4.66 1.65 -12.12
C ILE A 102 -3.62 2.52 -11.43
N TRP A 103 -4.01 3.14 -10.32
CA TRP A 103 -3.09 3.94 -9.51
C TRP A 103 -2.54 3.13 -8.35
N LEU A 104 -1.21 3.08 -8.21
CA LEU A 104 -0.53 2.45 -7.09
C LEU A 104 -0.05 3.49 -6.09
N HIS A 105 -0.61 3.44 -4.87
CA HIS A 105 -0.09 4.15 -3.71
C HIS A 105 0.87 3.24 -2.94
N CYS A 106 2.17 3.56 -2.94
CA CYS A 106 3.18 2.73 -2.31
C CYS A 106 4.36 3.53 -1.76
N TYR A 107 5.17 2.86 -0.94
CA TYR A 107 6.47 3.38 -0.52
C TYR A 107 7.56 3.03 -1.55
N PRO A 108 8.39 4.00 -1.97
CA PRO A 108 9.47 3.74 -2.91
C PRO A 108 10.67 3.07 -2.24
N ARG A 109 11.59 2.56 -3.08
CA ARG A 109 12.95 2.28 -2.63
C ARG A 109 13.74 3.57 -2.52
N ILE A 110 14.44 3.74 -1.41
CA ILE A 110 15.38 4.84 -1.18
C ILE A 110 16.78 4.25 -1.05
N LEU A 111 17.69 4.64 -1.94
CA LEU A 111 19.08 4.15 -1.97
C LEU A 111 19.18 2.60 -1.91
N GLY A 112 18.25 1.91 -2.59
CA GLY A 112 18.20 0.45 -2.65
C GLY A 112 17.39 -0.23 -1.52
N TYR A 113 17.05 0.48 -0.45
CA TYR A 113 16.27 -0.07 0.66
C TYR A 113 14.77 0.13 0.47
N SER A 114 13.97 -0.85 0.89
CA SER A 114 12.50 -0.83 0.79
C SER A 114 11.89 -1.12 2.15
N PHE A 115 10.91 -0.32 2.56
CA PHE A 115 10.05 -0.60 3.71
C PHE A 115 8.60 -0.57 3.24
N LYS A 116 7.90 -1.71 3.27
CA LYS A 116 6.57 -1.87 2.66
C LYS A 116 5.54 -2.42 3.65
N PRO A 117 4.94 -1.59 4.51
CA PRO A 117 3.90 -2.07 5.40
C PRO A 117 2.62 -2.41 4.62
N VAL A 118 2.21 -1.55 3.68
CA VAL A 118 1.01 -1.73 2.85
C VAL A 118 1.13 -0.90 1.56
N SER A 119 0.54 -1.39 0.46
CA SER A 119 0.34 -0.67 -0.79
C SER A 119 -1.13 -0.72 -1.20
N PHE A 120 -1.64 0.33 -1.83
CA PHE A 120 -3.04 0.41 -2.26
C PHE A 120 -3.14 0.58 -3.76
N TRP A 121 -3.85 -0.32 -4.42
CA TRP A 121 -4.09 -0.32 -5.85
C TRP A 121 -5.51 0.18 -6.13
N TYR A 122 -5.66 1.39 -6.63
CA TYR A 122 -6.94 1.98 -7.01
C TYR A 122 -7.24 1.65 -8.47
N CYS A 123 -8.20 0.75 -8.69
CA CYS A 123 -8.55 0.23 -10.00
C CYS A 123 -9.78 0.98 -10.52
N HIS A 124 -9.67 1.64 -11.66
CA HIS A 124 -10.77 2.43 -12.23
C HIS A 124 -11.41 1.73 -13.44
N ARG A 125 -12.67 2.05 -13.72
CA ARG A 125 -13.33 1.72 -14.99
C ARG A 125 -12.91 2.71 -16.09
N ARG A 126 -13.30 2.44 -17.33
CA ARG A 126 -12.97 3.32 -18.48
C ARG A 126 -13.52 4.74 -18.33
N ASP A 127 -14.67 4.88 -17.67
CA ASP A 127 -15.30 6.18 -17.37
C ASP A 127 -14.58 6.97 -16.26
N GLY A 128 -13.52 6.41 -15.67
CA GLY A 128 -12.77 7.02 -14.56
C GLY A 128 -13.37 6.76 -13.18
N SER A 129 -14.51 6.07 -13.07
CA SER A 129 -15.10 5.69 -11.78
C SER A 129 -14.25 4.65 -11.06
N LEU A 130 -14.20 4.71 -9.73
CA LEU A 130 -13.49 3.72 -8.92
C LEU A 130 -14.24 2.38 -8.94
N ARG A 131 -13.56 1.31 -9.36
CA ARG A 131 -14.13 -0.03 -9.44
C ARG A 131 -13.82 -0.86 -8.21
N ALA A 132 -12.55 -0.87 -7.81
CA ALA A 132 -12.04 -1.70 -6.74
C ALA A 132 -10.79 -1.07 -6.13
N ILE A 133 -10.52 -1.40 -4.86
CA ILE A 133 -9.23 -1.13 -4.23
C ILE A 133 -8.64 -2.46 -3.77
N VAL A 134 -7.39 -2.73 -4.13
CA VAL A 134 -6.63 -3.84 -3.54
C VAL A 134 -5.64 -3.30 -2.53
N ALA A 135 -5.79 -3.67 -1.26
CA ALA A 135 -4.82 -3.38 -0.21
C ALA A 135 -3.84 -4.56 -0.10
N GLU A 136 -2.65 -4.37 -0.65
CA GLU A 136 -1.53 -5.32 -0.61
C GLU A 136 -0.74 -5.10 0.67
N VAL A 137 -0.81 -6.06 1.59
CA VAL A 137 -0.12 -6.02 2.88
C VAL A 137 1.07 -6.98 2.83
N ASN A 138 2.25 -6.50 3.23
CA ASN A 138 3.44 -7.34 3.36
C ASN A 138 3.76 -7.51 4.85
N ASN A 139 4.17 -8.70 5.26
CA ASN A 139 4.70 -8.90 6.61
C ASN A 139 6.24 -8.92 6.62
N THR A 140 6.82 -8.82 7.82
CA THR A 140 8.27 -8.83 8.03
C THR A 140 8.93 -10.17 7.72
N PHE A 141 8.15 -11.22 7.44
CA PHE A 141 8.61 -12.56 7.09
C PHE A 141 8.61 -12.81 5.58
N GLY A 142 8.31 -11.79 4.77
CA GLY A 142 8.31 -11.89 3.31
C GLY A 142 7.03 -12.47 2.71
N GLU A 143 6.02 -12.75 3.53
CA GLU A 143 4.70 -13.17 3.05
C GLU A 143 3.88 -11.94 2.66
N ARG A 144 2.99 -12.12 1.67
CA ARG A 144 2.18 -11.05 1.09
C ARG A 144 0.72 -11.51 1.05
N HIS A 145 -0.19 -10.58 1.31
CA HIS A 145 -1.63 -10.83 1.27
C HIS A 145 -2.38 -9.66 0.69
N ALA A 146 -3.38 -9.94 -0.13
CA ALA A 146 -4.20 -8.91 -0.76
C ALA A 146 -5.61 -8.91 -0.17
N TYR A 147 -6.07 -7.74 0.30
CA TYR A 147 -7.47 -7.50 0.61
C TYR A 147 -8.13 -6.81 -0.58
N LEU A 148 -9.06 -7.50 -1.22
CA LEU A 148 -9.83 -6.94 -2.34
C LEU A 148 -11.10 -6.27 -1.80
N LEU A 149 -11.18 -4.96 -1.98
CA LEU A 149 -12.31 -4.12 -1.60
C LEU A 149 -13.16 -3.85 -2.83
N ASP A 150 -14.36 -4.43 -2.85
CA ASP A 150 -15.26 -4.43 -4.00
C ASP A 150 -16.17 -3.19 -3.98
N THR A 151 -16.30 -2.52 -5.13
CA THR A 151 -17.13 -1.30 -5.31
C THR A 151 -16.98 -0.21 -4.23
N PRO A 152 -15.75 0.18 -3.84
CA PRO A 152 -15.56 1.16 -2.79
C PRO A 152 -16.00 2.57 -3.21
N ARG A 153 -16.53 3.32 -2.25
CA ARG A 153 -16.84 4.75 -2.39
C ARG A 153 -15.94 5.56 -1.47
N TYR A 154 -15.45 6.70 -1.96
CA TYR A 154 -14.62 7.56 -1.14
C TYR A 154 -15.42 8.13 0.04
N GLY A 155 -14.85 8.05 1.24
CA GLY A 155 -15.50 8.47 2.49
C GLY A 155 -16.40 7.42 3.13
N GLU A 156 -16.68 6.30 2.47
CA GLU A 156 -17.42 5.18 3.06
C GLU A 156 -16.45 4.15 3.70
N GLU A 157 -16.91 3.52 4.77
CA GLU A 157 -16.17 2.46 5.46
C GLU A 157 -16.41 1.11 4.77
N LEU A 158 -15.32 0.40 4.48
CA LEU A 158 -15.34 -0.97 3.96
C LEU A 158 -14.78 -1.91 5.01
N ARG A 159 -15.39 -3.09 5.16
CA ARG A 159 -14.95 -4.10 6.13
C ARG A 159 -14.40 -5.32 5.41
N ALA A 160 -13.23 -5.78 5.84
CA ALA A 160 -12.70 -7.07 5.43
C ALA A 160 -12.32 -7.90 6.66
N ARG A 161 -12.65 -9.18 6.66
CA ARG A 161 -12.22 -10.10 7.72
C ARG A 161 -10.70 -10.20 7.69
N LYS A 162 -10.04 -9.99 8.83
CA LYS A 162 -8.59 -10.15 8.93
C LYS A 162 -8.29 -11.64 8.92
N VAL A 163 -7.61 -12.11 7.88
CA VAL A 163 -7.12 -13.48 7.81
C VAL A 163 -5.60 -13.56 7.74
N PHE A 164 -4.92 -12.41 7.62
CA PHE A 164 -3.46 -12.33 7.48
C PHE A 164 -2.76 -11.96 8.79
N HIS A 165 -1.74 -12.74 9.13
CA HIS A 165 -0.90 -12.53 10.31
C HIS A 165 0.22 -11.52 9.98
N VAL A 166 -0.07 -10.24 10.21
CA VAL A 166 0.84 -9.14 9.86
C VAL A 166 1.88 -8.83 10.94
N SER A 167 1.74 -9.40 12.14
CA SER A 167 2.64 -9.16 13.27
C SER A 167 2.54 -10.29 14.31
N PRO A 168 3.67 -10.75 14.89
CA PRO A 168 3.69 -11.76 15.97
C PRO A 168 3.03 -11.30 17.28
N PHE A 169 2.57 -10.05 17.35
CA PHE A 169 1.95 -9.45 18.54
C PHE A 169 0.44 -9.21 18.42
N CYS A 170 -0.19 -9.67 17.33
CA CYS A 170 -1.63 -9.50 17.09
C CYS A 170 -2.27 -10.82 16.63
N PRO A 171 -3.16 -11.47 17.42
CA PRO A 171 -3.86 -12.69 17.02
C PRO A 171 -4.63 -12.51 15.69
N VAL A 172 -4.82 -13.61 14.95
CA VAL A 172 -5.59 -13.66 13.69
C VAL A 172 -7.08 -13.77 14.00
N GLU A 173 -7.59 -12.80 14.74
CA GLU A 173 -9.02 -12.67 15.04
C GLU A 173 -9.45 -11.22 14.81
N GLY A 174 -10.69 -11.00 14.40
CA GLY A 174 -11.22 -9.65 14.16
C GLY A 174 -11.23 -9.21 12.69
N GLY A 175 -11.31 -7.89 12.48
CA GLY A 175 -11.59 -7.32 11.16
C GLY A 175 -10.84 -6.01 10.90
N TYR A 176 -10.56 -5.74 9.64
CA TYR A 176 -10.08 -4.45 9.18
C TYR A 176 -11.24 -3.59 8.70
N ARG A 177 -11.26 -2.33 9.13
CA ARG A 177 -12.11 -1.27 8.61
C ARG A 177 -11.24 -0.32 7.81
N PHE A 178 -11.54 -0.20 6.52
CA PHE A 178 -10.84 0.67 5.60
C PHE A 178 -11.71 1.87 5.27
N GLU A 179 -11.09 3.05 5.18
CA GLU A 179 -11.74 4.25 4.64
C GLU A 179 -10.73 4.98 3.78
N PHE A 180 -11.15 5.33 2.56
CA PHE A 180 -10.30 6.04 1.60
C PHE A 180 -10.92 7.39 1.30
N LYS A 181 -10.11 8.45 1.32
CA LYS A 181 -10.50 9.78 0.83
C LYS A 181 -9.45 10.27 -0.14
N ARG A 182 -9.91 10.87 -1.24
CA ARG A 182 -9.08 11.63 -2.18
C ARG A 182 -9.77 12.96 -2.47
N SER A 183 -9.00 14.04 -2.56
CA SER A 183 -9.52 15.39 -2.84
C SER A 183 -8.92 16.00 -4.11
N GLY A 184 -9.54 17.09 -4.56
CA GLY A 184 -9.11 17.90 -5.69
C GLY A 184 -9.47 17.31 -7.06
N THR A 185 -9.10 18.03 -8.11
CA THR A 185 -9.33 17.63 -9.50
C THR A 185 -8.74 16.24 -9.74
N GLN A 186 -9.57 15.30 -10.23
CA GLN A 186 -9.20 13.90 -10.44
C GLN A 186 -8.68 13.16 -9.18
N GLY A 187 -8.94 13.70 -7.98
CA GLY A 187 -8.47 13.12 -6.72
C GLY A 187 -6.95 13.24 -6.52
N LEU A 188 -6.29 14.24 -7.10
CA LEU A 188 -4.83 14.39 -7.11
C LEU A 188 -4.29 15.52 -6.21
N GLU A 189 -5.09 16.06 -5.30
CA GLU A 189 -4.63 17.09 -4.35
C GLU A 189 -4.22 16.49 -3.00
N SER A 190 -5.00 15.56 -2.47
CA SER A 190 -4.66 14.88 -1.23
C SER A 190 -5.22 13.46 -1.19
N THR A 191 -4.61 12.63 -0.35
CA THR A 191 -5.10 11.28 -0.05
C THR A 191 -5.06 11.03 1.45
N ARG A 192 -6.05 10.30 1.94
CA ARG A 192 -6.10 9.75 3.29
C ARG A 192 -6.60 8.33 3.21
N VAL A 193 -5.88 7.42 3.86
CA VAL A 193 -6.29 6.03 4.06
C VAL A 193 -6.30 5.75 5.55
N ARG A 194 -7.44 5.29 6.06
CA ARG A 194 -7.59 4.77 7.42
C ARG A 194 -7.71 3.26 7.35
N ILE A 195 -6.96 2.58 8.22
CA ILE A 195 -7.01 1.14 8.42
C ILE A 195 -7.14 0.93 9.92
N ASP A 196 -8.35 0.64 10.37
CA ASP A 196 -8.59 0.35 11.77
C ASP A 196 -8.78 -1.16 11.95
N PHE A 197 -8.27 -1.67 13.05
CA PHE A 197 -8.36 -3.07 13.41
C PHE A 197 -9.16 -3.22 14.69
N ASP A 198 -10.20 -4.02 14.61
CA ASP A 198 -11.09 -4.38 15.71
C ASP A 198 -10.92 -5.87 16.04
N ASP A 199 -11.00 -6.20 17.33
CA ASP A 199 -11.13 -7.57 17.82
C ASP A 199 -12.54 -7.79 18.42
N ALA A 200 -12.79 -8.96 19.03
CA ALA A 200 -14.08 -9.28 19.65
C ALA A 200 -14.51 -8.30 20.77
N GLN A 201 -13.57 -7.56 21.35
CA GLN A 201 -13.81 -6.56 22.40
C GLN A 201 -13.90 -5.12 21.83
N GLY A 202 -13.89 -4.97 20.50
CA GLY A 202 -14.00 -3.69 19.81
C GLY A 202 -12.67 -3.13 19.30
N PRO A 203 -12.56 -1.81 19.06
CA PRO A 203 -11.38 -1.23 18.44
C PRO A 203 -10.08 -1.48 19.22
N LEU A 204 -9.06 -1.97 18.53
CA LEU A 204 -7.75 -2.29 19.11
C LEU A 204 -6.66 -1.34 18.59
N VAL A 205 -6.61 -1.15 17.27
CA VAL A 205 -5.58 -0.33 16.62
C VAL A 205 -6.23 0.59 15.60
N LEU A 206 -5.91 1.87 15.65
CA LEU A 206 -6.30 2.87 14.65
C LEU A 206 -5.06 3.31 13.89
N THR A 207 -5.02 3.08 12.58
CA THR A 207 -3.87 3.45 11.75
C THR A 207 -4.30 4.17 10.50
N GLY A 208 -3.37 4.93 9.93
CA GLY A 208 -3.57 5.46 8.61
C GLY A 208 -2.43 6.29 8.13
N VAL A 209 -2.55 6.67 6.86
CA VAL A 209 -1.61 7.51 6.14
C VAL A 209 -2.39 8.63 5.48
N ALA A 210 -1.87 9.85 5.56
CA ALA A 210 -2.42 10.99 4.85
C ALA A 210 -1.29 11.84 4.29
N GLY A 211 -1.53 12.46 3.14
CA GLY A 211 -0.57 13.37 2.54
C GLY A 211 -1.16 14.24 1.44
N ARG A 212 -0.53 15.39 1.22
CA ARG A 212 -0.81 16.26 0.08
C ARG A 212 0.01 15.76 -1.10
N LEU A 213 -0.68 15.55 -2.22
CA LEU A 213 -0.09 15.08 -3.47
C LEU A 213 0.45 16.26 -4.26
N GLN A 214 1.59 16.04 -4.90
CA GLN A 214 2.16 16.95 -5.88
C GLN A 214 2.82 16.10 -6.99
N PRO A 215 3.02 16.65 -8.20
CA PRO A 215 3.75 15.96 -9.26
C PRO A 215 5.13 15.49 -8.78
N LEU A 216 5.53 14.28 -9.20
CA LEU A 216 6.88 13.79 -8.97
C LEU A 216 7.82 14.35 -10.04
N ASP A 217 8.62 15.31 -9.63
CA ASP A 217 9.58 16.05 -10.42
C ASP A 217 10.94 16.16 -9.68
N ALA A 218 11.91 16.85 -10.29
CA ALA A 218 13.24 16.97 -9.69
C ALA A 218 13.23 17.67 -8.32
N SER A 219 12.34 18.65 -8.12
CA SER A 219 12.24 19.42 -6.88
C SER A 219 11.69 18.59 -5.73
N SER A 220 10.55 17.95 -5.97
CA SER A 220 9.87 17.06 -5.04
C SER A 220 10.70 15.81 -4.70
N ARG A 221 11.40 15.23 -5.68
CA ARG A 221 12.37 14.15 -5.44
C ARG A 221 13.51 14.60 -4.53
N ARG A 222 14.11 15.77 -4.79
CA ARG A 222 15.16 16.32 -3.91
C ARG A 222 14.61 16.53 -2.50
N ARG A 223 13.45 17.17 -2.36
CA ARG A 223 12.80 17.36 -1.05
C ARG A 223 12.65 16.04 -0.31
N ALA A 224 12.16 15.00 -0.97
CA ALA A 224 12.01 13.67 -0.38
C ALA A 224 13.34 13.08 0.10
N LEU A 225 14.38 13.14 -0.73
CA LEU A 225 15.70 12.59 -0.40
C LEU A 225 16.41 13.36 0.72
N TRP A 226 16.19 14.68 0.84
CA TRP A 226 16.79 15.52 1.88
C TRP A 226 16.07 15.46 3.23
N HIS A 227 14.73 15.41 3.22
CA HIS A 227 13.94 15.45 4.46
C HIS A 227 13.69 14.08 5.08
N TYR A 228 13.90 13.00 4.32
CA TYR A 228 13.60 11.64 4.76
C TYR A 228 14.73 10.60 4.57
N PRO A 229 16.03 10.95 4.49
CA PRO A 229 17.08 9.94 4.31
C PRO A 229 17.18 9.00 5.51
N PHE A 230 16.88 9.51 6.71
CA PHE A 230 16.86 8.73 7.95
C PHE A 230 15.54 8.00 8.21
N LEU A 231 14.54 8.08 7.32
CA LEU A 231 13.27 7.39 7.58
C LEU A 231 13.47 5.86 7.44
N THR A 232 14.25 5.41 6.45
CA THR A 232 14.57 3.98 6.29
C THR A 232 15.61 3.51 7.30
N TRP A 233 16.71 4.26 7.48
CA TRP A 233 17.77 3.91 8.43
C TRP A 233 17.31 4.02 9.90
N GLY A 234 16.52 5.04 10.24
CA GLY A 234 15.99 5.25 11.59
C GLY A 234 14.91 4.25 11.97
N VAL A 235 14.08 3.78 11.04
CA VAL A 235 13.15 2.67 11.28
C VAL A 235 13.92 1.37 11.46
N ILE A 236 14.90 1.06 10.61
CA ILE A 236 15.74 -0.15 10.75
C ILE A 236 16.50 -0.12 12.09
N ALA A 237 17.16 1.00 12.42
CA ALA A 237 17.90 1.17 13.67
C ALA A 237 16.97 1.03 14.89
N ARG A 238 15.76 1.60 14.86
CA ARG A 238 14.76 1.41 15.93
C ARG A 238 14.26 -0.03 16.04
N ILE A 239 14.08 -0.72 14.92
CA ILE A 239 13.68 -2.14 14.89
C ILE A 239 14.79 -2.99 15.50
N HIS A 240 16.04 -2.78 15.08
CA HIS A 240 17.19 -3.53 15.60
C HIS A 240 17.44 -3.21 17.08
N TRP A 241 17.29 -1.94 17.49
CA TRP A 241 17.39 -1.52 18.88
C TRP A 241 16.31 -2.14 19.77
N HIS A 242 15.05 -2.18 19.31
CA HIS A 242 13.98 -2.87 20.05
C HIS A 242 14.19 -4.39 20.10
N ALA A 243 14.65 -5.00 19.00
CA ALA A 243 14.98 -6.43 18.98
C ALA A 243 16.12 -6.75 19.99
N LEU A 244 17.15 -5.91 20.05
CA LEU A 244 18.24 -6.02 21.01
C LEU A 244 17.74 -5.83 22.46
N LEU A 245 16.90 -4.83 22.72
CA LEU A 245 16.30 -4.62 24.05
C LEU A 245 15.41 -5.78 24.49
N LEU A 246 14.64 -6.37 23.57
CA LEU A 246 13.81 -7.56 23.85
C LEU A 246 14.66 -8.81 24.08
N TRP A 247 15.77 -8.94 23.36
CA TRP A 247 16.76 -10.01 23.57
C TRP A 247 17.44 -9.89 24.94
N ILE A 248 17.89 -8.69 25.32
CA ILE A 248 18.42 -8.38 26.66
C ILE A 248 17.38 -8.69 27.74
N LYS A 249 16.09 -8.44 27.46
CA LYS A 249 14.98 -8.70 28.38
C LYS A 249 14.43 -10.14 28.35
N ARG A 250 15.02 -11.05 27.57
CA ARG A 250 14.61 -12.47 27.43
C ARG A 250 13.10 -12.66 27.20
N ALA A 251 12.50 -11.80 26.37
CA ALA A 251 11.08 -11.90 26.06
C ALA A 251 10.78 -13.26 25.38
N PRO A 252 9.72 -13.99 25.79
CA PRO A 252 9.39 -15.30 25.20
C PRO A 252 9.00 -15.14 23.72
N LEU A 253 9.62 -15.96 22.87
CA LEU A 253 9.35 -16.06 21.45
C LEU A 253 8.16 -16.99 21.23
N HIS A 254 7.08 -16.51 20.62
CA HIS A 254 5.94 -17.35 20.24
C HIS A 254 6.17 -17.95 18.85
N SER A 255 6.00 -19.27 18.73
CA SER A 255 6.16 -20.00 17.47
C SER A 255 5.05 -19.71 16.47
N LYS A 256 5.45 -19.70 15.21
CA LYS A 256 4.67 -19.32 14.02
C LYS A 256 3.41 -20.20 13.82
N PRO A 257 2.22 -19.60 13.60
CA PRO A 257 1.08 -20.33 13.03
C PRO A 257 1.21 -20.47 11.51
N THR A 258 0.59 -21.51 10.96
CA THR A 258 0.57 -21.82 9.52
C THR A 258 -0.04 -20.66 8.71
N PRO A 259 0.59 -20.22 7.60
CA PRO A 259 0.03 -19.16 6.77
C PRO A 259 -1.32 -19.56 6.14
N PRO A 260 -2.25 -18.60 5.92
CA PRO A 260 -3.57 -18.90 5.38
C PRO A 260 -3.49 -19.48 3.96
N ALA A 261 -4.37 -20.46 3.68
CA ALA A 261 -4.38 -21.21 2.41
C ALA A 261 -4.80 -20.40 1.18
N ARG A 262 -5.34 -19.18 1.35
CA ARG A 262 -5.77 -18.30 0.25
C ARG A 262 -5.00 -16.99 0.28
N PRO A 263 -4.39 -16.56 -0.84
CA PRO A 263 -3.58 -15.34 -0.90
C PRO A 263 -4.41 -14.04 -0.93
N VAL A 264 -5.74 -14.15 -1.08
CA VAL A 264 -6.67 -13.03 -1.24
C VAL A 264 -7.85 -13.15 -0.29
N THR A 265 -8.34 -12.02 0.22
CA THR A 265 -9.57 -11.94 1.00
C THR A 265 -10.43 -10.79 0.53
N ARG A 266 -11.71 -11.08 0.24
CA ARG A 266 -12.68 -10.06 -0.14
C ARG A 266 -13.24 -9.33 1.08
N SER A 267 -13.54 -8.05 0.89
CA SER A 267 -14.43 -7.33 1.79
C SER A 267 -15.81 -7.98 1.82
N SER A 268 -16.44 -7.99 2.98
CA SER A 268 -17.88 -8.25 3.09
C SER A 268 -18.62 -6.94 2.79
N SER A 269 -19.60 -6.97 1.88
CA SER A 269 -20.55 -5.89 1.74
C SER A 269 -21.28 -5.66 3.08
N PRO A 270 -21.67 -4.42 3.44
CA PRO A 270 -22.60 -4.23 4.53
C PRO A 270 -23.85 -5.03 4.19
N SER A 271 -24.29 -5.91 5.09
CA SER A 271 -25.64 -6.46 5.02
C SER A 271 -26.60 -5.27 4.98
N THR A 272 -27.41 -5.24 3.94
CA THR A 272 -28.45 -4.23 3.72
C THR A 272 -29.46 -4.24 4.85
#